data_AF-A0AAN9YH96-F1
#
_entry.id   AF-A0AAN9YH96-F1
#
_cell.length_a   1.000
_cell.length_b   1.000
_cell.length_c   1.000
_cell.angle_alpha   90.00
_cell.angle_beta   90.00
_cell.angle_gamma   90.00
#
_symmetry.space_group_name_H-M   'P 1'
#
loop_
_entity.id
_entity.type
_entity.pdbx_description
1 polymer ?
#
loop_
_entity_poly.entity_id
_entity_poly.type
_entity_poly.pdbx_seq_one_letter_code
_entity_poly.pdbx_strand_id
1 'polypeptide(L)'
;MRFLITAILGAYAVAAIPGTSSPVVDMGVAILRARAGCNAPGVVNGECGKVYDFQDCTGNEVWRIQPDCTQTCIKVTDKPVVSVRAMGDGTYGTTCYLYPDSNCQSEVRRTSNSATGEGSCVSAIGQTVGSWKCTFKC
;
A
#
# COMPACT_ATOMS: atom_id res chain seq x y z
N MET A 1 30.63 13.90 -56.78
CA MET A 1 29.27 14.15 -56.29
C MET A 1 29.17 13.54 -54.90
N ARG A 2 28.97 14.38 -53.87
CA ARG A 2 29.15 14.06 -52.45
C ARG A 2 27.76 13.87 -51.85
N PHE A 3 27.37 12.63 -51.55
CA PHE A 3 26.09 12.32 -50.90
C PHE A 3 26.29 12.24 -49.38
N LEU A 4 25.67 13.18 -48.67
CA LEU A 4 25.59 13.19 -47.21
C LEU A 4 24.40 12.32 -46.79
N ILE A 5 24.65 11.27 -45.99
CA ILE A 5 23.61 10.47 -45.35
C ILE A 5 23.43 11.02 -43.93
N THR A 6 22.36 11.76 -43.71
CA THR A 6 21.95 12.28 -42.40
C THR A 6 21.26 11.16 -41.62
N ALA A 7 21.91 10.65 -40.57
CA ALA A 7 21.31 9.71 -39.65
C ALA A 7 20.33 10.44 -38.71
N ILE A 8 19.04 10.09 -38.79
CA ILE A 8 18.00 10.59 -37.88
C ILE A 8 18.00 9.70 -36.65
N LEU A 9 18.63 10.16 -35.56
CA LEU A 9 18.46 9.59 -34.23
C LEU A 9 17.05 9.94 -33.74
N GLY A 10 16.12 9.00 -33.91
CA GLY A 10 14.81 9.04 -33.27
C GLY A 10 14.98 8.85 -31.76
N ALA A 11 15.00 9.95 -31.01
CA ALA A 11 14.85 9.92 -29.57
C ALA A 11 13.40 9.52 -29.26
N TYR A 12 13.18 8.26 -28.88
CA TYR A 12 11.95 7.87 -28.22
C TYR A 12 11.99 8.49 -26.82
N ALA A 13 11.41 9.68 -26.70
CA ALA A 13 10.99 10.20 -25.42
C ALA A 13 9.86 9.30 -24.94
N VAL A 14 10.18 8.33 -24.08
CA VAL A 14 9.17 7.72 -23.21
C VAL A 14 8.71 8.86 -22.32
N ALA A 15 7.54 9.42 -22.64
CA ALA A 15 6.85 10.33 -21.75
C ALA A 15 6.59 9.55 -20.46
N ALA A 16 7.40 9.80 -19.44
CA ALA A 16 7.08 9.41 -18.09
C ALA A 16 5.77 10.13 -17.76
N ILE A 17 4.68 9.38 -17.78
CA ILE A 17 3.41 9.80 -17.21
C ILE A 17 3.78 10.25 -15.79
N PRO A 18 3.47 11.49 -15.36
CA PRO A 18 3.68 11.88 -13.98
C PRO A 18 2.75 10.99 -13.16
N GLY A 19 3.27 9.85 -12.71
CA GLY A 19 2.62 9.03 -11.71
C GLY A 19 2.46 9.95 -10.52
N THR A 20 1.20 10.19 -10.12
CA THR A 20 0.88 10.81 -8.85
C THR A 20 1.66 10.05 -7.79
N SER A 21 2.78 10.63 -7.34
CA SER A 21 3.61 10.01 -6.32
C SER A 21 2.78 9.98 -5.06
N SER A 22 2.36 8.79 -4.64
CA SER A 22 1.75 8.57 -3.34
C SER A 22 2.59 9.28 -2.27
N PRO A 23 2.00 10.11 -1.40
CA PRO A 23 2.77 10.73 -0.33
C PRO A 23 3.37 9.62 0.52
N VAL A 24 4.69 9.68 0.75
CA VAL A 24 5.40 8.69 1.58
C VAL A 24 5.53 9.24 2.99
N VAL A 25 5.08 8.47 3.97
CA VAL A 25 5.17 8.80 5.40
C VAL A 25 5.85 7.67 6.16
N ASP A 26 6.70 8.02 7.12
CA ASP A 26 7.31 7.02 8.00
C ASP A 26 6.26 6.45 8.95
N MET A 27 6.25 5.13 9.12
CA MET A 27 5.38 4.45 10.06
C MET A 27 5.53 5.03 11.46
N GLY A 28 6.76 5.32 11.89
CA GLY A 28 7.10 5.95 13.18
C GLY A 28 6.44 7.32 13.41
N VAL A 29 6.36 8.14 12.37
CA VAL A 29 5.71 9.47 12.43
C VAL A 29 4.19 9.33 12.29
N ALA A 30 3.73 8.38 11.50
CA ALA A 30 2.33 7.98 11.44
C ALA A 30 1.84 7.44 12.80
N ILE A 31 2.75 7.08 13.72
CA ILE A 31 2.38 6.51 15.04
C ILE A 31 1.45 7.38 15.84
N LEU A 32 1.70 8.68 15.79
CA LEU A 32 0.95 9.67 16.54
C LEU A 32 -0.43 9.96 15.91
N ARG A 33 -0.65 9.59 14.64
CA ARG A 33 -1.95 9.77 13.95
C ARG A 33 -2.81 8.52 13.90
N ALA A 34 -2.25 7.31 13.87
CA ALA A 34 -3.01 6.10 13.49
C ALA A 34 -3.31 5.07 14.59
N ARG A 35 -2.92 5.29 15.87
CA ARG A 35 -3.46 4.47 16.98
C ARG A 35 -4.94 4.69 17.27
N ALA A 36 -5.56 5.73 16.69
CA ALA A 36 -6.98 6.05 16.84
C ALA A 36 -7.80 5.83 15.55
N GLY A 37 -7.20 5.34 14.46
CA GLY A 37 -7.77 5.52 13.12
C GLY A 37 -8.97 4.65 12.78
N CYS A 38 -8.98 3.35 13.07
CA CYS A 38 -10.05 2.49 12.56
C CYS A 38 -11.29 2.47 13.47
N ASN A 39 -12.46 2.75 12.90
CA ASN A 39 -13.74 2.39 13.49
C ASN A 39 -13.97 0.87 13.43
N ALA A 40 -15.13 0.42 13.92
CA ALA A 40 -15.49 -0.99 13.91
C ALA A 40 -15.56 -1.52 12.45
N PRO A 41 -14.83 -2.59 12.10
CA PRO A 41 -14.90 -3.18 10.76
C PRO A 41 -16.30 -3.69 10.40
N GLY A 42 -16.70 -3.55 9.13
CA GLY A 42 -17.97 -4.04 8.62
C GLY A 42 -19.20 -3.17 8.97
N VAL A 43 -18.98 -1.99 9.56
CA VAL A 43 -20.02 -0.94 9.69
C VAL A 43 -19.59 0.30 8.92
N VAL A 44 -20.54 1.16 8.56
CA VAL A 44 -20.29 2.37 7.76
C VAL A 44 -19.18 3.23 8.38
N ASN A 45 -18.22 3.67 7.55
CA ASN A 45 -16.96 4.33 7.95
C ASN A 45 -16.02 3.45 8.81
N GLY A 46 -16.19 2.13 8.75
CA GLY A 46 -15.47 1.09 9.47
C GLY A 46 -14.25 0.52 8.78
N GLU A 47 -13.87 1.06 7.63
CA GLU A 47 -12.74 0.60 6.85
C GLU A 47 -11.44 0.64 7.65
N CYS A 48 -10.61 -0.39 7.48
CA CYS A 48 -9.37 -0.51 8.22
C CYS A 48 -8.34 -1.34 7.48
N GLY A 49 -7.10 -0.86 7.46
CA GLY A 49 -5.91 -1.64 7.13
C GLY A 49 -5.10 -1.90 8.39
N LYS A 50 -4.81 -3.17 8.70
CA LYS A 50 -3.96 -3.57 9.84
C LYS A 50 -2.75 -4.34 9.35
N VAL A 51 -1.58 -4.08 9.91
CA VAL A 51 -0.36 -4.84 9.61
C VAL A 51 0.18 -5.53 10.87
N TYR A 52 0.82 -6.67 10.65
CA TYR A 52 1.26 -7.57 11.71
C TYR A 52 2.72 -7.97 11.53
N ASP A 53 3.37 -8.29 12.64
CA ASP A 53 4.76 -8.78 12.68
C ASP A 53 4.90 -10.27 12.34
N PHE A 54 3.81 -10.98 12.11
CA PHE A 54 3.80 -12.40 11.79
C PHE A 54 2.91 -12.74 10.59
N GLN A 55 3.05 -13.96 10.08
CA GLN A 55 2.27 -14.45 8.95
C GLN A 55 0.79 -14.62 9.32
N ASP A 56 -0.03 -14.59 8.29
CA ASP A 56 -1.47 -14.88 8.29
C ASP A 56 -2.28 -13.99 9.25
N CYS A 57 -1.74 -12.81 9.54
CA CYS A 57 -2.33 -11.83 10.45
C CYS A 57 -2.60 -12.41 11.85
N THR A 58 -1.73 -13.33 12.31
CA THR A 58 -1.85 -14.02 13.61
C THR A 58 -0.93 -13.48 14.70
N GLY A 59 0.02 -12.60 14.36
CA GLY A 59 0.97 -11.99 15.28
C GLY A 59 0.47 -10.74 15.99
N ASN A 60 1.39 -9.95 16.53
CA ASN A 60 1.04 -8.65 17.09
C ASN A 60 0.70 -7.70 15.94
N GLU A 61 -0.39 -6.96 16.11
CA GLU A 61 -0.62 -5.81 15.26
C GLU A 61 0.44 -4.75 15.57
N VAL A 62 1.20 -4.38 14.54
CA VAL A 62 2.26 -3.37 14.66
C VAL A 62 1.80 -1.99 14.24
N TRP A 63 0.86 -1.92 13.29
CA TRP A 63 0.31 -0.66 12.78
C TRP A 63 -1.11 -0.85 12.23
N ARG A 64 -1.86 0.26 12.15
CA ARG A 64 -3.15 0.31 11.44
C ARG A 64 -3.36 1.67 10.77
N ILE A 65 -4.29 1.74 9.84
CA ILE A 65 -4.73 2.97 9.16
C ILE A 65 -6.22 2.86 8.83
N GLN A 66 -6.95 3.97 8.90
CA GLN A 66 -8.25 4.11 8.24
C GLN A 66 -7.97 4.58 6.80
N PRO A 67 -8.09 3.69 5.80
CA PRO A 67 -7.75 4.00 4.42
C PRO A 67 -8.75 4.95 3.77
N ASP A 68 -8.29 5.65 2.75
CA ASP A 68 -9.07 6.51 1.86
C ASP A 68 -8.53 6.38 0.41
N CYS A 69 -8.86 7.32 -0.48
CA CYS A 69 -8.32 7.35 -1.85
C CYS A 69 -7.05 8.17 -2.06
N THR A 70 -6.39 8.64 -1.00
CA THR A 70 -5.11 9.36 -1.12
C THR A 70 -3.95 8.45 -1.52
N GLN A 71 -4.11 7.13 -1.33
CA GLN A 71 -3.08 6.13 -1.57
C GLN A 71 -1.77 6.42 -0.83
N THR A 72 -1.84 6.96 0.38
CA THR A 72 -0.66 7.28 1.20
C THR A 72 0.22 6.05 1.40
N CYS A 73 1.49 6.16 1.05
CA CYS A 73 2.49 5.10 1.21
C CYS A 73 3.12 5.19 2.60
N ILE A 74 3.10 4.09 3.34
CA ILE A 74 3.65 4.00 4.69
C ILE A 74 4.96 3.22 4.63
N LYS A 75 6.07 3.90 4.86
CA LYS A 75 7.40 3.31 4.94
C LYS A 75 7.58 2.60 6.28
N VAL A 76 8.05 1.36 6.25
CA VAL A 76 8.35 0.57 7.45
C VAL A 76 9.64 1.11 8.09
N THR A 77 9.58 1.47 9.37
CA THR A 77 10.74 2.00 10.13
C THR A 77 10.93 1.28 11.46
N ASP A 78 9.93 1.33 12.34
CA ASP A 78 10.14 1.02 13.77
C ASP A 78 9.95 -0.46 14.12
N LYS A 79 8.99 -1.11 13.45
CA LYS A 79 8.65 -2.52 13.67
C LYS A 79 8.52 -3.24 12.33
N PRO A 80 8.95 -4.52 12.25
CA PRO A 80 8.81 -5.29 11.03
C PRO A 80 7.34 -5.52 10.70
N VAL A 81 7.02 -5.45 9.41
CA VAL A 81 5.72 -5.85 8.85
C VAL A 81 5.93 -7.12 8.03
N VAL A 82 5.05 -8.10 8.23
CA VAL A 82 5.08 -9.39 7.54
C VAL A 82 3.77 -9.69 6.83
N SER A 83 2.64 -9.29 7.42
CA SER A 83 1.32 -9.47 6.82
C SER A 83 0.43 -8.24 6.98
N VAL A 84 -0.61 -8.15 6.14
CA VAL A 84 -1.59 -7.08 6.14
C VAL A 84 -3.00 -7.65 6.01
N ARG A 85 -3.94 -7.06 6.76
CA ARG A 85 -5.38 -7.33 6.68
C ARG A 85 -6.13 -6.07 6.26
N ALA A 86 -6.92 -6.19 5.20
CA ALA A 86 -7.84 -5.16 4.72
C ALA A 86 -9.27 -5.50 5.14
N MET A 87 -9.97 -4.59 5.81
CA MET A 87 -11.37 -4.73 6.19
C MET A 87 -12.16 -3.53 5.65
N GLY A 88 -13.37 -3.80 5.15
CA GLY A 88 -14.26 -2.78 4.60
C GLY A 88 -15.27 -2.27 5.63
N ASP A 89 -16.14 -1.37 5.18
CA ASP A 89 -17.15 -0.70 6.00
C ASP A 89 -18.54 -1.39 5.91
N GLY A 90 -18.61 -2.60 5.35
CA GLY A 90 -19.85 -3.31 5.08
C GLY A 90 -20.54 -2.93 3.76
N THR A 91 -20.11 -1.85 3.10
CA THR A 91 -20.67 -1.38 1.81
C THR A 91 -19.62 -1.36 0.71
N TYR A 92 -18.46 -0.75 0.97
CA TYR A 92 -17.34 -0.59 0.07
C TYR A 92 -16.13 -1.36 0.58
N GLY A 93 -15.30 -1.80 -0.35
CA GLY A 93 -14.14 -2.59 -0.03
C GLY A 93 -12.87 -1.80 0.19
N THR A 94 -12.00 -2.38 1.02
CA THR A 94 -10.63 -1.96 1.25
C THR A 94 -9.67 -2.91 0.55
N THR A 95 -8.61 -2.37 -0.03
CA THR A 95 -7.48 -3.16 -0.55
C THR A 95 -6.19 -2.65 0.05
N CYS A 96 -5.35 -3.55 0.56
CA CYS A 96 -4.02 -3.22 1.05
C CYS A 96 -2.94 -3.91 0.22
N TYR A 97 -1.80 -3.24 0.09
CA TYR A 97 -0.70 -3.61 -0.78
C TYR A 97 0.60 -3.61 0.02
N LEU A 98 1.46 -4.61 -0.23
CA LEU A 98 2.78 -4.75 0.35
C LEU A 98 3.84 -4.54 -0.73
N TYR A 99 4.92 -3.86 -0.36
CA TYR A 99 6.03 -3.52 -1.23
C TYR A 99 7.37 -3.82 -0.53
N PRO A 100 8.39 -4.29 -1.26
CA PRO A 100 9.72 -4.53 -0.72
C PRO A 100 10.54 -3.24 -0.62
N ASP A 101 10.23 -2.24 -1.45
CA ASP A 101 10.82 -0.90 -1.42
C ASP A 101 10.15 -0.02 -0.37
N SER A 102 10.71 1.17 -0.15
CA SER A 102 10.25 2.11 0.86
C SER A 102 9.29 3.19 0.34
N ASN A 103 8.85 3.12 -0.92
CA ASN A 103 8.10 4.17 -1.61
C ASN A 103 6.94 3.65 -2.47
N CYS A 104 6.45 2.46 -2.15
CA CYS A 104 5.30 1.79 -2.76
C CYS A 104 5.36 1.69 -4.30
N GLN A 105 6.53 1.30 -4.85
CA GLN A 105 6.73 1.23 -6.31
C GLN A 105 6.59 -0.18 -6.89
N SER A 106 7.02 -1.20 -6.16
CA SER A 106 7.10 -2.59 -6.64
C SER A 106 6.16 -3.51 -5.86
N GLU A 107 4.88 -3.57 -6.23
CA GLU A 107 3.91 -4.42 -5.52
C GLU A 107 4.38 -5.88 -5.51
N VAL A 108 4.39 -6.51 -4.34
CA VAL A 108 4.69 -7.95 -4.22
C VAL A 108 3.47 -8.78 -3.85
N ARG A 109 2.57 -8.20 -3.06
CA ARG A 109 1.33 -8.84 -2.60
C ARG A 109 0.28 -7.77 -2.35
N ARG A 110 -0.99 -8.16 -2.49
CA ARG A 110 -2.14 -7.36 -2.08
C ARG A 110 -3.28 -8.23 -1.60
N THR A 111 -4.11 -7.67 -0.73
CA THR A 111 -5.35 -8.30 -0.28
C THR A 111 -6.39 -8.34 -1.41
N SER A 112 -7.45 -9.12 -1.24
CA SER A 112 -8.66 -8.88 -2.02
C SER A 112 -9.30 -7.54 -1.61
N ASN A 113 -10.14 -6.98 -2.49
CA ASN A 113 -11.01 -5.86 -2.15
C ASN A 113 -12.13 -6.38 -1.24
N SER A 114 -11.98 -6.19 0.07
CA SER A 114 -12.90 -6.75 1.07
C SER A 114 -13.82 -5.69 1.61
N ALA A 115 -15.13 -5.86 1.38
CA ALA A 115 -16.17 -5.02 2.00
C ALA A 115 -16.54 -5.47 3.42
N THR A 116 -16.19 -6.70 3.81
CA THR A 116 -16.60 -7.27 5.11
C THR A 116 -15.68 -6.84 6.25
N GLY A 117 -16.20 -6.94 7.48
CA GLY A 117 -15.43 -6.73 8.70
C GLY A 117 -14.45 -7.85 9.06
N GLU A 118 -14.66 -9.07 8.54
CA GLU A 118 -13.68 -10.16 8.66
C GLU A 118 -12.40 -9.83 7.89
N GLY A 119 -12.57 -9.19 6.73
CA GLY A 119 -11.49 -8.69 5.91
C GLY A 119 -10.81 -9.77 5.07
N SER A 120 -9.69 -9.37 4.48
CA SER A 120 -8.81 -10.21 3.67
C SER A 120 -7.38 -10.03 4.14
N CYS A 121 -6.69 -11.14 4.41
CA CYS A 121 -5.32 -11.14 4.92
C CYS A 121 -4.36 -11.68 3.87
N VAL A 122 -3.17 -11.08 3.76
CA VAL A 122 -2.05 -11.61 2.96
C VAL A 122 -0.72 -11.46 3.67
N SER A 123 0.18 -12.40 3.41
CA SER A 123 1.54 -12.49 3.95
C SER A 123 2.58 -12.30 2.86
N ALA A 124 3.66 -11.55 3.13
CA ALA A 124 4.84 -11.47 2.27
C ALA A 124 5.81 -12.64 2.55
N ILE A 125 5.41 -13.87 2.21
CA ILE A 125 6.20 -15.08 2.50
C ILE A 125 7.54 -15.03 1.74
N GLY A 126 8.64 -15.07 2.48
CA GLY A 126 9.99 -15.10 1.91
C GLY A 126 10.48 -13.76 1.34
N GLN A 127 9.77 -12.66 1.61
CA GLN A 127 10.12 -11.33 1.13
C GLN A 127 10.09 -10.31 2.27
N THR A 128 10.93 -9.29 2.18
CA THR A 128 10.89 -8.15 3.11
C THR A 128 9.77 -7.19 2.72
N VAL A 129 9.14 -6.55 3.70
CA VAL A 129 8.22 -5.43 3.48
C VAL A 129 8.92 -4.15 3.87
N GLY A 130 9.20 -3.30 2.89
CA GLY A 130 9.78 -1.96 3.09
C GLY A 130 8.73 -0.86 3.17
N SER A 131 7.55 -1.08 2.58
CA SER A 131 6.41 -0.16 2.66
C SER A 131 5.10 -0.87 2.35
N TRP A 132 4.01 -0.20 2.68
CA TRP A 132 2.65 -0.68 2.41
C TRP A 132 1.69 0.50 2.26
N LYS A 133 0.56 0.26 1.62
CA LYS A 133 -0.55 1.23 1.57
C LYS A 133 -1.88 0.52 1.58
N CYS A 134 -2.93 1.23 1.96
CA CYS A 134 -4.30 0.74 1.86
C CYS A 134 -5.19 1.78 1.19
N THR A 135 -6.14 1.32 0.40
CA THR A 135 -7.10 2.15 -0.34
C THR A 135 -8.51 1.70 -0.01
N PHE A 136 -9.44 2.64 0.06
CA PHE A 136 -10.86 2.39 0.31
C PHE A 136 -11.71 3.18 -0.68
N LYS A 137 -12.63 2.49 -1.35
CA LYS A 137 -13.52 3.08 -2.37
C LYS A 137 -12.76 3.70 -3.57
N CYS A 138 -11.68 3.02 -3.95
CA CYS A 138 -10.87 3.23 -5.13
C CYS A 138 -10.59 1.84 -5.74
#